data_AF-A0A954CQ45-F1
#
_entry.id   AF-A0A954CQ45-F1
#
_cell.length_a   1.000
_cell.length_b   1.000
_cell.length_c   1.000
_cell.angle_alpha   90.00
_cell.angle_beta   90.00
_cell.angle_gamma   90.00
#
_symmetry.space_group_name_H-M   'P 1'
#
loop_
_entity.id
_entity.type
_entity.pdbx_description
1 polymer ?
#
loop_
_entity_poly.entity_id
_entity_poly.type
_entity_poly.pdbx_seq_one_letter_code
_entity_poly.pdbx_strand_id
1 'polypeptide(L)'
;LPVQLPDDVDFLPTGQSPLTLHPNFQHVKCPKCGGDAKRDTDTMDTFVDSSWYFLRYTDPHNDAEIFDKAKCAHWAPVDLYIGGREHAILHLIYARFYTKFLHDIGLINFDEPFKRLYAHGLIQGESIRVVN
;
A
#
# COMPACT_ATOMS: atom_id res chain seq x y z
N LEU A 1 -2.96 -17.27 2.83
CA LEU A 1 -3.13 -15.81 2.92
C LEU A 1 -4.61 -15.51 3.03
N PRO A 2 -5.02 -14.41 3.67
CA PRO A 2 -4.19 -13.43 4.37
C PRO A 2 -3.64 -13.95 5.71
N VAL A 3 -2.67 -13.23 6.29
CA VAL A 3 -2.40 -13.28 7.73
C VAL A 3 -3.23 -12.15 8.33
N GLN A 4 -4.33 -12.48 9.01
CA GLN A 4 -5.26 -11.49 9.53
C GLN A 4 -4.67 -10.79 10.75
N LEU A 5 -4.78 -9.47 10.78
CA LEU A 5 -4.48 -8.70 11.98
C LEU A 5 -5.53 -9.05 13.06
N PRO A 6 -5.10 -9.23 14.32
CA PRO A 6 -6.03 -9.35 15.43
C PRO A 6 -6.75 -8.02 15.67
N ASP A 7 -8.04 -8.10 16.02
CA ASP A 7 -8.86 -6.92 16.33
C ASP A 7 -8.64 -6.45 17.78
N ASP A 8 -8.08 -7.31 18.64
CA ASP A 8 -7.84 -7.12 20.07
C ASP A 8 -6.36 -6.83 20.37
N VAL A 9 -5.91 -5.61 20.03
CA VAL A 9 -4.52 -5.17 20.21
C VAL A 9 -4.42 -3.96 21.12
N ASP A 10 -3.52 -4.04 22.10
CA ASP A 10 -3.21 -2.93 23.02
C ASP A 10 -2.07 -2.05 22.49
N PHE A 11 -2.36 -0.77 22.25
CA PHE A 11 -1.38 0.22 21.77
C PHE A 11 -0.66 0.90 22.93
N LEU A 12 0.41 0.26 23.41
CA LEU A 12 1.23 0.77 24.50
C LEU A 12 2.45 1.56 23.97
N PRO A 13 2.89 2.65 24.64
CA PRO A 13 4.02 3.46 24.22
C PRO A 13 5.37 2.81 24.57
N THR A 14 5.58 1.57 24.14
CA THR A 14 6.79 0.78 24.43
C THR A 14 7.91 1.00 23.40
N GLY A 15 7.58 1.62 22.27
CA GLY A 15 8.48 1.74 21.12
C GLY A 15 8.59 0.45 20.29
N GLN A 16 7.79 -0.58 20.59
CA GLN A 16 7.72 -1.83 19.85
C GLN A 16 6.38 -1.95 19.10
N SER A 17 6.34 -2.80 18.06
CA SER A 17 5.07 -3.15 17.41
C SER A 17 4.10 -3.76 18.45
N PRO A 18 2.85 -3.27 18.53
CA PRO A 18 1.83 -3.84 19.43
C PRO A 18 1.60 -5.34 19.25
N LEU A 19 1.81 -5.86 18.03
CA LEU A 19 1.67 -7.29 17.70
C LEU A 19 2.69 -8.18 18.42
N THR A 20 3.80 -7.59 18.90
CA THR A 20 4.82 -8.29 19.69
C THR A 20 4.28 -8.74 21.04
N LEU A 21 3.36 -7.97 21.62
CA LEU A 21 2.76 -8.24 22.93
C LEU A 21 1.47 -9.06 22.83
N HIS A 22 0.94 -9.24 21.62
CA HIS A 22 -0.27 -10.02 21.42
C HIS A 22 -0.01 -11.51 21.70
N PRO A 23 -0.78 -12.15 22.61
CA PRO A 23 -0.43 -13.45 23.20
C PRO A 23 -0.34 -14.59 22.17
N ASN A 24 -1.13 -14.53 21.10
CA ASN A 24 -1.26 -15.62 20.15
C ASN A 24 -0.81 -15.28 18.72
N PHE A 25 -0.47 -14.02 18.43
CA PHE A 25 -0.23 -13.62 17.03
C PHE A 25 1.13 -14.11 16.55
N GLN A 26 2.17 -13.86 17.35
CA GLN A 26 3.55 -14.18 16.98
C GLN A 26 3.82 -15.68 16.92
N HIS A 27 3.13 -16.51 17.71
CA HIS A 27 3.48 -17.94 17.85
C HIS A 27 2.84 -18.79 16.76
N VAL A 28 3.67 -19.45 15.95
CA VAL A 28 3.22 -20.28 14.81
C VAL A 28 4.10 -21.50 14.61
N LYS A 29 3.61 -22.46 13.83
CA LYS A 29 4.44 -23.55 13.31
C LYS A 29 5.13 -23.14 12.01
N CYS A 30 6.40 -23.49 11.88
CA CYS A 30 7.16 -23.26 10.65
C CYS A 30 6.53 -24.04 9.49
N PRO A 31 6.12 -23.40 8.39
CA PRO A 31 5.50 -24.10 7.25
C PRO A 31 6.47 -25.03 6.52
N LYS A 32 7.79 -24.94 6.79
CA LYS A 32 8.82 -25.79 6.17
C LYS A 32 9.12 -27.07 6.96
N CYS A 33 9.19 -27.00 8.30
CA CYS A 33 9.62 -28.12 9.15
C CYS A 33 8.64 -28.48 10.28
N GLY A 34 7.58 -27.71 10.50
CA GLY A 34 6.59 -27.95 11.56
C GLY A 34 7.04 -27.59 12.98
N GLY A 35 8.29 -27.16 13.18
CA GLY A 35 8.80 -26.72 14.48
C GLY A 35 8.21 -25.38 14.96
N ASP A 36 8.49 -25.00 16.20
CA ASP A 36 8.07 -23.70 16.74
C ASP A 36 8.80 -22.55 16.03
N ALA A 37 8.03 -21.53 15.64
CA ALA A 37 8.52 -20.35 14.95
C ALA A 37 7.78 -19.10 15.43
N LYS A 38 8.30 -17.94 15.02
CA LYS A 38 7.68 -16.64 15.26
C LYS A 38 7.31 -15.96 13.95
N ARG A 39 6.13 -15.34 13.89
CA ARG A 39 5.77 -14.41 12.81
C ARG A 39 6.62 -13.16 12.93
N ASP A 40 6.84 -12.51 11.80
CA ASP A 40 7.18 -11.08 11.79
C ASP A 40 6.04 -10.30 12.45
N THR A 41 6.38 -9.36 13.34
CA THR A 41 5.42 -8.53 14.05
C THR A 41 5.41 -7.09 13.54
N ASP A 42 6.32 -6.73 12.63
CA ASP A 42 6.25 -5.47 11.92
C ASP A 42 5.13 -5.50 10.87
N THR A 43 4.63 -4.32 10.54
CA THR A 43 3.59 -4.14 9.53
C THR A 43 4.17 -3.38 8.34
N MET A 44 3.54 -3.56 7.18
CA MET A 44 3.92 -2.80 6.00
C MET A 44 3.45 -1.35 6.16
N ASP A 45 4.30 -0.40 5.74
CA ASP A 45 3.95 1.02 5.70
C ASP A 45 2.80 1.28 4.70
N THR A 46 1.97 2.29 4.96
CA THR A 46 0.81 2.64 4.11
C THR A 46 1.17 2.97 2.66
N PHE A 47 2.44 3.33 2.38
CA PHE A 47 2.90 3.52 1.01
C PHE A 47 2.94 2.22 0.21
N VAL A 48 3.04 1.05 0.85
CA VAL A 48 2.92 -0.24 0.15
C VAL A 48 1.54 -0.35 -0.51
N ASP A 49 0.48 -0.10 0.25
CA ASP A 49 -0.90 -0.21 -0.24
C ASP A 49 -1.20 0.82 -1.34
N SER A 50 -0.80 2.07 -1.11
CA SER A 50 -1.04 3.17 -2.06
C SER A 50 -0.14 3.12 -3.30
N SER A 51 0.85 2.21 -3.37
CA SER A 51 1.72 2.07 -4.55
C SER A 51 1.07 1.33 -5.72
N TRP A 52 -0.05 0.62 -5.51
CA TRP A 52 -0.67 -0.19 -6.56
C TRP A 52 -2.20 -0.17 -6.56
N TYR A 53 -2.84 0.58 -5.64
CA TYR A 53 -4.29 0.65 -5.50
C TYR A 53 -5.04 1.01 -6.81
N PHE A 54 -4.44 1.86 -7.65
CA PHE A 54 -5.00 2.26 -8.95
C PHE A 54 -5.15 1.08 -9.92
N LEU A 55 -4.32 0.04 -9.80
CA LEU A 55 -4.46 -1.20 -10.55
C LEU A 55 -5.56 -2.07 -9.95
N ARG A 56 -5.70 -2.09 -8.60
CA ARG A 56 -6.75 -2.86 -7.93
C ARG A 56 -8.15 -2.37 -8.29
N TYR A 57 -8.33 -1.07 -8.55
CA TYR A 57 -9.62 -0.55 -9.02
C TYR A 57 -10.09 -1.14 -10.36
N THR A 58 -9.19 -1.69 -11.17
CA THR A 58 -9.57 -2.35 -12.43
C THR A 58 -10.29 -3.68 -12.20
N ASP A 59 -10.08 -4.31 -11.03
CA ASP A 59 -10.67 -5.59 -10.65
C ASP A 59 -10.78 -5.77 -9.12
N PRO A 60 -11.61 -4.97 -8.43
CA PRO A 60 -11.55 -4.83 -6.97
C PRO A 60 -12.04 -6.04 -6.18
N HIS A 61 -12.83 -6.92 -6.81
CA HIS A 61 -13.48 -8.07 -6.16
C HIS A 61 -12.80 -9.42 -6.46
N ASN A 62 -11.62 -9.42 -7.09
CA ASN A 62 -10.90 -10.64 -7.41
C ASN A 62 -10.17 -11.19 -6.17
N ASP A 63 -10.62 -12.34 -5.68
CA ASP A 63 -10.06 -13.03 -4.51
C ASP A 63 -8.95 -14.03 -4.84
N ALA A 64 -8.75 -14.34 -6.13
CA ALA A 64 -7.76 -15.29 -6.61
C ALA A 64 -6.43 -14.62 -6.98
N GLU A 65 -6.47 -13.40 -7.52
CA GLU A 65 -5.32 -12.66 -8.03
C GLU A 65 -5.32 -11.19 -7.59
N ILE A 66 -4.17 -10.52 -7.78
CA ILE A 66 -4.04 -9.08 -7.50
C ILE A 66 -4.99 -8.24 -8.37
N PHE A 67 -5.18 -8.62 -9.63
CA PHE A 67 -6.18 -8.14 -10.59
C PHE A 67 -6.11 -9.03 -11.85
N ASP A 68 -7.20 -9.13 -12.63
CA ASP A 68 -7.15 -9.74 -13.96
C ASP A 68 -6.34 -8.89 -14.95
N LYS A 69 -5.43 -9.52 -15.70
CA LYS A 69 -4.51 -8.82 -16.62
C LYS A 69 -5.23 -8.11 -17.77
N ALA A 70 -6.32 -8.68 -18.29
CA ALA A 70 -7.04 -8.09 -19.42
C ALA A 70 -7.86 -6.88 -18.96
N LYS A 71 -8.50 -6.94 -17.80
CA LYS A 71 -9.18 -5.78 -17.18
C LYS A 71 -8.19 -4.68 -16.86
N CYS A 72 -7.03 -5.03 -16.30
CA CYS A 72 -5.98 -4.05 -16.00
C CYS A 72 -5.47 -3.37 -17.28
N ALA A 73 -5.14 -4.14 -18.33
CA ALA A 73 -4.68 -3.61 -19.61
C ALA A 73 -5.74 -2.77 -20.35
N HIS A 74 -7.03 -2.99 -20.07
CA HIS A 74 -8.11 -2.18 -20.62
C HIS A 74 -8.16 -0.78 -20.00
N TRP A 75 -7.96 -0.67 -18.69
CA TRP A 75 -8.12 0.58 -17.93
C TRP A 75 -6.82 1.35 -17.68
N ALA A 76 -5.68 0.66 -17.63
CA ALA A 76 -4.38 1.21 -17.27
C ALA A 76 -3.41 1.24 -18.47
N PRO A 77 -2.42 2.16 -18.49
CA PRO A 77 -2.08 3.11 -17.43
C PRO A 77 -3.05 4.30 -17.36
N VAL A 78 -3.10 4.95 -16.19
CA VAL A 78 -4.03 6.05 -15.91
C VAL A 78 -3.73 7.25 -16.81
N ASP A 79 -4.72 7.74 -17.55
CA ASP A 79 -4.54 8.82 -18.52
C ASP A 79 -4.29 10.21 -17.90
N LEU A 80 -4.91 10.47 -16.75
CA LEU A 80 -4.76 11.70 -15.98
C LEU A 80 -4.87 11.37 -14.49
N TYR A 81 -3.77 11.59 -13.78
CA TYR A 81 -3.73 11.50 -12.32
C TYR A 81 -3.69 12.90 -11.73
N ILE A 82 -4.56 13.18 -10.75
CA ILE A 82 -4.68 14.48 -10.09
C ILE A 82 -4.37 14.28 -8.61
N GLY A 83 -3.41 15.03 -8.08
CA GLY A 83 -3.02 14.94 -6.67
C GLY A 83 -2.19 16.13 -6.22
N GLY A 84 -1.89 16.23 -4.94
CA GLY A 84 -1.05 17.31 -4.44
C GLY A 84 0.45 17.06 -4.64
N ARG A 85 1.23 18.14 -4.68
CA ARG A 85 2.69 18.09 -4.91
C ARG A 85 3.48 17.45 -3.77
N GLU A 86 2.89 17.35 -2.58
CA GLU A 86 3.47 16.72 -1.39
C GLU A 86 3.81 15.24 -1.63
N HIS A 87 3.14 14.58 -2.57
CA HIS A 87 3.36 13.19 -2.91
C HIS A 87 4.46 12.97 -3.96
N ALA A 88 5.16 14.02 -4.42
CA ALA A 88 6.16 13.96 -5.49
C ALA A 88 7.31 12.98 -5.25
N ILE A 89 7.78 12.85 -4.01
CA ILE A 89 8.97 12.04 -3.66
C ILE A 89 8.59 10.76 -2.90
N LEU A 90 7.34 10.63 -2.44
CA LEU A 90 6.86 9.46 -1.72
C LEU A 90 6.02 8.58 -2.67
N HIS A 91 4.70 8.64 -2.55
CA HIS A 91 3.76 7.85 -3.35
C HIS A 91 4.09 7.83 -4.85
N LEU A 92 4.43 8.96 -5.47
CA LEU A 92 4.71 8.98 -6.91
C LEU A 92 5.99 8.22 -7.29
N ILE A 93 6.99 8.14 -6.41
CA ILE A 93 8.17 7.29 -6.63
C ILE A 93 7.80 5.82 -6.42
N TYR A 94 7.10 5.50 -5.33
CA TYR A 94 6.75 4.12 -5.02
C TYR A 94 5.77 3.50 -6.02
N ALA A 95 4.80 4.26 -6.52
CA ALA A 95 3.87 3.82 -7.56
C ALA A 95 4.61 3.45 -8.86
N ARG A 96 5.62 4.25 -9.25
CA ARG A 96 6.46 3.96 -10.41
C ARG A 96 7.30 2.71 -10.19
N PHE A 97 7.91 2.57 -9.01
CA PHE A 97 8.67 1.37 -8.66
C PHE A 97 7.80 0.11 -8.73
N TYR A 98 6.62 0.11 -8.09
CA TYR A 98 5.69 -1.02 -8.13
C TYR A 98 5.24 -1.34 -9.56
N THR A 99 4.96 -0.32 -10.37
CA THR A 99 4.60 -0.52 -11.78
C THR A 99 5.71 -1.24 -12.53
N LYS A 100 6.96 -0.79 -12.40
CA LYS A 100 8.10 -1.44 -13.08
C LYS A 100 8.32 -2.87 -12.56
N PHE A 101 8.21 -3.10 -11.26
CA PHE A 101 8.26 -4.44 -10.70
C PHE A 101 7.18 -5.36 -11.27
N LEU A 102 5.92 -4.90 -11.31
CA LEU A 102 4.79 -5.66 -11.84
C LEU A 102 4.92 -5.92 -13.34
N HIS A 103 5.51 -4.99 -14.07
CA HIS A 103 5.90 -5.16 -15.47
C HIS A 103 6.95 -6.26 -15.64
N ASP A 104 8.03 -6.21 -14.84
CA ASP A 104 9.15 -7.16 -14.93
C ASP A 104 8.72 -8.60 -14.63
N ILE A 105 7.74 -8.79 -13.73
CA ILE A 105 7.14 -10.11 -13.46
C ILE A 105 5.98 -10.48 -14.41
N GLY A 106 5.72 -9.66 -15.43
CA GLY A 106 4.76 -9.93 -16.50
C GLY A 106 3.29 -9.85 -16.10
N LEU A 107 2.95 -9.08 -15.06
CA LEU A 107 1.56 -8.85 -14.65
C LEU A 107 0.89 -7.70 -15.42
N ILE A 108 1.68 -6.74 -15.90
CA ILE A 108 1.23 -5.61 -16.73
C ILE A 108 2.18 -5.41 -17.91
N ASN A 109 1.73 -4.67 -18.93
CA ASN A 109 2.47 -4.44 -20.18
C ASN A 109 2.85 -2.96 -20.40
N PHE A 110 2.87 -2.17 -19.34
CA PHE A 110 3.28 -0.77 -19.32
C PHE A 110 4.25 -0.52 -18.16
N ASP A 111 5.12 0.48 -18.30
CA ASP A 111 6.24 0.74 -17.38
C ASP A 111 6.11 2.03 -16.55
N GLU A 112 5.08 2.85 -16.82
CA GLU A 112 4.73 4.04 -16.05
C GLU A 112 3.22 4.05 -15.72
N PRO A 113 2.83 4.31 -14.46
CA PRO A 113 1.43 4.18 -14.03
C PRO A 113 0.54 5.33 -14.48
N PHE A 114 1.10 6.53 -14.68
CA PHE A 114 0.36 7.76 -14.91
C PHE A 114 0.90 8.46 -16.17
N LYS A 115 0.09 8.59 -17.22
CA LYS A 115 0.50 9.25 -18.47
C LYS A 115 0.64 10.77 -18.31
N ARG A 116 -0.23 11.36 -17.48
CA ARG A 116 -0.22 12.80 -17.14
C ARG A 116 -0.49 12.96 -15.66
N LEU A 117 0.23 13.87 -15.03
CA LEU A 117 0.05 14.28 -13.64
C LEU A 117 -0.36 15.76 -13.61
N TYR A 118 -1.45 16.07 -12.94
CA TYR A 118 -1.84 17.44 -12.62
C TYR A 118 -1.74 17.66 -11.10
N ALA A 119 -0.80 18.50 -10.69
CA ALA A 119 -0.63 18.87 -9.31
C ALA A 119 -1.58 20.02 -8.95
N HIS A 120 -2.62 19.77 -8.16
CA HIS A 120 -3.54 20.84 -7.77
C HIS A 120 -2.93 21.76 -6.69
N GLY A 121 -3.42 23.00 -6.63
CA GLY A 121 -3.07 23.94 -5.58
C GLY A 121 -3.72 23.61 -4.23
N LEU A 122 -3.25 24.24 -3.16
CA LEU A 122 -3.87 24.14 -1.84
C LEU A 122 -5.08 25.06 -1.76
N ILE A 123 -6.17 24.58 -1.18
CA ILE A 123 -7.31 25.43 -0.81
C ILE A 123 -6.95 26.14 0.50
N GLN A 124 -7.08 27.47 0.52
CA GLN A 124 -6.77 28.29 1.69
C GLN A 124 -8.06 28.92 2.25
N GLY A 125 -8.12 29.09 3.56
CA GLY A 125 -9.17 29.85 4.26
C GLY A 125 -8.56 31.01 5.04
N GLU A 126 -9.39 31.99 5.41
CA GLU A 126 -8.94 33.09 6.27
C GLU A 126 -8.51 32.57 7.64
N SER A 127 -7.36 33.04 8.13
CA SER A 127 -6.84 32.71 9.45
C SER A 127 -6.38 33.96 10.19
N ILE A 128 -6.77 34.11 11.45
CA ILE A 128 -6.32 35.20 12.31
C ILE A 128 -5.18 34.68 13.19
N ARG A 129 -4.05 35.39 13.20
CA ARG A 129 -2.95 35.11 14.13
C ARG A 129 -3.20 35.83 15.44
N VAL A 130 -3.50 35.08 16.51
CA VAL A 130 -3.54 35.63 17.88
C VAL A 130 -2.10 35.84 18.34
N VAL A 131 -1.77 37.07 18.74
CA VAL A 131 -0.47 37.42 19.33
C VAL A 131 -0.73 37.65 20.82
N ASN A 132 -0.14 36.80 21.67
CA ASN A 132 -0.12 36.98 23.13
C ASN A 132 1.04 37.87 23.55
#